data_AF-A0A7X7PI25-F1
#
_entry.id   AF-A0A7X7PI25-F1
#
_cell.length_a   1.000
_cell.length_b   1.000
_cell.length_c   1.000
_cell.angle_alpha   90.00
_cell.angle_beta   90.00
_cell.angle_gamma   90.00
#
_symmetry.space_group_name_H-M   'P 1'
#
loop_
_entity.id
_entity.type
_entity.pdbx_description
1 polymer ?
#
loop_
_entity_poly.entity_id
_entity_poly.type
_entity_poly.pdbx_seq_one_letter_code
_entity_poly.pdbx_strand_id
1 'polypeptide(L)'
;SIAGVIAQVIAFGAVFIISRTMFGGDPMTLPQSLGSPGTIVSILLFGAFGLFFWFAFFGAIAATIDDPQHSARGSFLMLPVFATVLAYMVPGSPDSGLSRFLSLFPATSPAAMPARMLSSDVAVVEIALSLLLLAGSIVLLRTAAGRIFRMAMLMYGKEPSWAEMRRWILQK
;
A
#
# COMPACT_ATOMS: atom_id res chain seq x y z
N SER A 1 10.61 -12.65 14.48
CA SER A 1 10.86 -13.99 13.91
C SER A 1 9.74 -14.33 12.93
N ILE A 2 9.98 -15.23 11.96
CA ILE A 2 8.93 -15.71 11.02
C ILE A 2 7.72 -16.25 11.80
N ALA A 3 7.97 -16.97 12.90
CA ALA A 3 6.93 -17.44 13.82
C ALA A 3 6.08 -16.30 14.42
N GLY A 4 6.69 -15.16 14.78
CA GLY A 4 5.97 -14.00 15.31
C GLY A 4 5.06 -13.34 14.26
N VAL A 5 5.49 -13.29 13.00
CA VAL A 5 4.67 -12.77 11.90
C VAL A 5 3.48 -13.70 11.64
N ILE A 6 3.72 -15.02 11.61
CA ILE A 6 2.66 -16.02 11.43
C ILE A 6 1.63 -15.93 12.58
N ALA A 7 2.09 -15.83 13.82
CA ALA A 7 1.21 -15.68 14.97
C ALA A 7 0.35 -14.41 14.91
N GLN A 8 0.92 -13.29 14.45
CA GLN A 8 0.16 -12.04 14.25
C GLN A 8 -0.87 -12.15 13.13
N VAL A 9 -0.52 -12.77 12.00
CA VAL A 9 -1.47 -13.00 10.89
C VAL A 9 -2.65 -13.87 11.35
N ILE A 10 -2.38 -14.92 12.12
CA ILE A 10 -3.42 -15.79 12.70
C ILE A 10 -4.27 -15.01 13.71
N ALA A 11 -3.65 -14.23 14.61
CA ALA A 11 -4.35 -13.46 15.62
C ALA A 11 -5.27 -12.38 15.00
N PHE A 12 -4.78 -11.62 14.01
CA PHE A 12 -5.61 -10.65 13.30
C PHE A 12 -6.73 -11.33 12.50
N GLY A 13 -6.45 -12.46 11.85
CA GLY A 13 -7.47 -13.25 11.17
C GLY A 13 -8.56 -13.74 12.11
N ALA A 14 -8.20 -14.24 13.29
CA ALA A 14 -9.13 -14.70 14.32
C ALA A 14 -9.97 -13.53 14.90
N VAL A 15 -9.33 -12.41 15.25
CA VAL A 15 -10.01 -11.21 15.75
C VAL A 15 -10.98 -10.65 14.70
N PHE A 16 -10.61 -10.66 13.42
CA PHE A 16 -11.47 -10.21 12.32
C PHE A 16 -12.71 -11.11 12.16
N ILE A 17 -12.54 -12.43 12.22
CA ILE A 17 -13.65 -13.39 12.15
C ILE A 17 -14.58 -13.22 13.36
N ILE A 18 -14.01 -13.15 14.57
CA ILE A 18 -14.75 -12.97 15.82
C ILE A 18 -15.52 -11.64 15.81
N SER A 19 -14.88 -10.55 15.38
CA SER A 19 -15.52 -9.25 15.22
C SER A 19 -16.72 -9.34 14.28
N ARG A 20 -16.59 -9.97 13.11
CA ARG A 20 -17.69 -10.16 12.17
C ARG A 20 -18.85 -10.95 12.79
N THR A 21 -18.58 -12.02 13.53
CA THR A 21 -19.63 -12.83 14.18
C THR A 21 -20.33 -12.11 15.34
N MET A 22 -19.62 -11.26 16.08
CA MET A 22 -20.17 -10.52 17.23
C MET A 22 -20.98 -9.30 16.82
N PHE A 23 -20.65 -8.68 15.68
CA PHE A 23 -21.34 -7.49 15.16
C PHE A 23 -22.40 -7.82 14.09
N GLY A 24 -22.90 -9.06 14.05
CA GLY A 24 -24.01 -9.46 13.18
C GLY A 24 -23.66 -9.61 11.68
N GLY A 25 -22.38 -9.74 11.34
CA GLY A 25 -21.96 -10.11 10.00
C GLY A 25 -22.13 -11.61 9.74
N ASP A 26 -22.53 -11.96 8.52
CA ASP A 26 -22.62 -13.36 8.09
C ASP A 26 -21.31 -14.13 8.37
N PRO A 27 -21.38 -15.44 8.71
CA PRO A 27 -20.20 -16.28 8.82
C PRO A 27 -19.38 -16.13 7.55
N MET A 28 -18.07 -15.90 7.71
CA MET A 28 -17.18 -15.72 6.56
C MET A 28 -17.11 -17.03 5.78
N THR A 29 -18.00 -17.17 4.79
CA THR A 29 -17.83 -18.13 3.73
C THR A 29 -16.63 -17.66 2.93
N LEU A 30 -15.62 -18.52 2.77
CA LEU A 30 -14.50 -18.21 1.89
C LEU A 30 -15.10 -17.89 0.51
N PRO A 31 -14.86 -16.69 -0.05
CA PRO A 31 -15.34 -16.38 -1.38
C PRO A 31 -14.89 -17.49 -2.33
N GLN A 32 -15.80 -18.07 -3.12
CA GLN A 32 -15.42 -19.13 -4.06
C GLN A 32 -14.35 -18.66 -5.05
N SER A 33 -14.19 -17.34 -5.22
CA SER A 33 -13.12 -16.70 -5.99
C SER A 33 -11.70 -17.01 -5.46
N LEU A 34 -11.53 -17.32 -4.17
CA LEU A 34 -10.25 -17.78 -3.61
C LEU A 34 -9.82 -19.15 -4.14
N GLY A 35 -10.75 -19.96 -4.66
CA GLY A 35 -10.43 -21.25 -5.29
C GLY A 35 -9.76 -21.11 -6.66
N SER A 36 -9.84 -19.93 -7.28
CA SER A 36 -9.24 -19.68 -8.59
C SER A 36 -7.75 -19.35 -8.45
N PRO A 37 -6.84 -20.09 -9.12
CA PRO A 37 -5.40 -19.79 -9.07
C PRO A 37 -5.07 -18.35 -9.51
N GLY A 38 -5.84 -17.78 -10.45
CA GLY A 38 -5.63 -16.42 -10.94
C GLY A 38 -5.84 -15.33 -9.88
N THR A 39 -6.83 -15.50 -8.99
CA THR A 39 -7.10 -14.56 -7.89
C THR A 39 -5.96 -14.58 -6.88
N ILE A 40 -5.47 -15.77 -6.53
CA ILE A 40 -4.32 -15.93 -5.61
C ILE A 40 -3.08 -15.25 -6.19
N VAL A 41 -2.75 -15.52 -7.45
CA VAL A 41 -1.61 -14.88 -8.12
C VAL A 41 -1.74 -13.36 -8.12
N SER A 42 -2.93 -12.84 -8.40
CA SER A 42 -3.18 -11.39 -8.40
C SER A 42 -2.97 -10.78 -7.02
N ILE A 43 -3.49 -11.41 -5.96
CA ILE A 43 -3.30 -10.96 -4.56
C ILE A 43 -1.81 -10.95 -4.20
N LEU A 44 -1.06 -12.00 -4.58
CA LEU A 44 0.38 -12.07 -4.34
C LEU A 44 1.15 -10.99 -5.10
N LEU A 45 0.78 -10.71 -6.36
CA LEU A 45 1.38 -9.63 -7.15
C LEU A 45 1.11 -8.26 -6.52
N PHE A 46 -0.12 -7.98 -6.12
CA PHE A 46 -0.46 -6.74 -5.41
C PHE A 46 0.29 -6.61 -4.09
N GLY A 47 0.40 -7.69 -3.31
CA GLY A 47 1.18 -7.71 -2.08
C GLY A 47 2.66 -7.41 -2.32
N ALA A 48 3.28 -8.07 -3.31
CA ALA A 48 4.69 -7.87 -3.65
C ALA A 48 4.97 -6.45 -4.20
N PHE A 49 4.16 -5.98 -5.15
CA PHE A 49 4.32 -4.66 -5.74
C PHE A 49 4.01 -3.55 -4.73
N GLY A 50 2.98 -3.73 -3.91
CA GLY A 50 2.68 -2.83 -2.81
C GLY A 50 3.83 -2.72 -1.82
N LEU A 51 4.47 -3.85 -1.47
CA LEU A 51 5.65 -3.85 -0.62
C LEU A 51 6.80 -3.05 -1.25
N PHE A 52 7.10 -3.27 -2.53
CA PHE A 52 8.14 -2.50 -3.23
C PHE A 52 7.83 -1.01 -3.31
N PHE A 53 6.57 -0.65 -3.55
CA PHE A 53 6.12 0.73 -3.56
C PHE A 53 6.38 1.40 -2.20
N TRP A 54 5.90 0.79 -1.11
CA TRP A 54 6.06 1.35 0.23
C TRP A 54 7.51 1.34 0.71
N PHE A 55 8.32 0.34 0.34
CA PHE A 55 9.76 0.34 0.63
C PHE A 55 10.49 1.47 -0.10
N ALA A 56 10.19 1.71 -1.37
CA ALA A 56 10.76 2.85 -2.09
C ALA A 56 10.32 4.18 -1.45
N PHE A 57 9.05 4.29 -1.04
CA PHE A 57 8.53 5.47 -0.34
C PHE A 57 9.28 5.72 0.98
N PHE A 58 9.37 4.71 1.84
CA PHE A 58 10.04 4.82 3.13
C PHE A 58 11.52 5.14 2.96
N GLY A 59 12.21 4.52 1.99
CA GLY A 59 13.59 4.84 1.69
C GLY A 59 13.77 6.31 1.29
N ALA A 60 12.83 6.88 0.51
CA ALA A 60 12.85 8.28 0.13
C ALA A 60 12.65 9.22 1.34
N ILE A 61 11.65 8.95 2.18
CA ILE A 61 11.33 9.81 3.34
C ILE A 61 12.42 9.71 4.42
N ALA A 62 12.83 8.48 4.78
CA ALA A 62 13.81 8.23 5.81
C ALA A 62 15.16 8.88 5.50
N ALA A 63 15.56 8.91 4.22
CA ALA A 63 16.78 9.59 3.79
C ALA A 63 16.77 11.10 4.07
N THR A 64 15.60 11.70 4.32
CA THR A 64 15.45 13.14 4.54
C THR A 64 15.20 13.53 6.00
N ILE A 65 15.13 12.55 6.89
CA ILE A 65 14.99 12.76 8.34
C ILE A 65 16.39 13.00 8.90
N ASP A 66 16.60 14.18 9.48
CA ASP A 66 17.86 14.54 10.13
C ASP A 66 17.84 14.15 11.63
N ASP A 67 16.79 14.56 12.35
CA ASP A 67 16.55 14.17 13.75
C ASP A 67 15.19 13.43 13.89
N PRO A 68 15.19 12.11 14.18
CA PRO A 68 13.95 11.32 14.31
C PRO A 68 13.01 11.81 15.42
N GLN A 69 13.52 12.48 16.45
CA GLN A 69 12.74 12.91 17.61
C GLN A 69 12.02 14.25 17.36
N HIS A 70 12.53 15.08 16.45
CA HIS A 70 11.98 16.41 16.16
C HIS A 70 11.46 16.58 14.73
N SER A 71 11.71 15.60 13.85
CA SER A 71 11.28 15.66 12.45
C SER A 71 9.78 15.42 12.29
N ALA A 72 9.09 16.41 11.73
CA ALA A 72 7.70 16.25 11.28
C ALA A 72 7.55 15.23 10.13
N ARG A 73 8.66 14.81 9.48
CA ARG A 73 8.62 13.87 8.35
C ARG A 73 8.40 12.43 8.79
N GLY A 74 8.70 12.11 10.05
CA GLY A 74 8.39 10.81 10.63
C GLY A 74 6.90 10.45 10.53
N SER A 75 6.01 11.45 10.53
CA SER A 75 4.56 11.24 10.36
C SER A 75 4.19 10.62 9.00
N PHE A 76 4.97 10.83 7.94
CA PHE A 76 4.71 10.20 6.64
C PHE A 76 4.93 8.67 6.67
N LEU A 77 5.63 8.14 7.67
CA LEU A 77 5.77 6.69 7.82
C LEU A 77 4.45 6.00 8.20
N MET A 78 3.44 6.76 8.65
CA MET A 78 2.09 6.26 8.94
C MET A 78 1.15 6.23 7.72
N LEU A 79 1.56 6.79 6.58
CA LEU A 79 0.74 6.86 5.36
C LEU A 79 0.25 5.48 4.84
N PRO A 80 1.02 4.37 4.91
CA PRO A 80 0.49 3.06 4.53
C PRO A 80 -0.65 2.57 5.42
N VAL A 81 -0.65 2.93 6.71
CA VAL A 81 -1.76 2.62 7.61
C VAL A 81 -3.02 3.33 7.12
N PHE A 82 -2.91 4.63 6.79
CA PHE A 82 -4.01 5.38 6.23
C PHE A 82 -4.51 4.80 4.90
N ALA A 83 -3.62 4.42 4.00
CA ALA A 83 -3.98 3.79 2.73
C ALA A 83 -4.73 2.45 2.94
N THR A 84 -4.33 1.68 3.94
CA THR A 84 -4.99 0.42 4.32
C THR A 84 -6.36 0.68 4.95
N VAL A 85 -6.49 1.70 5.80
CA VAL A 85 -7.77 2.13 6.39
C VAL A 85 -8.78 2.50 5.30
N LEU A 86 -8.35 3.25 4.28
CA LEU A 86 -9.22 3.58 3.13
C LEU A 86 -9.69 2.32 2.38
N ALA A 87 -8.83 1.31 2.25
CA ALA A 87 -9.19 0.05 1.62
C ALA A 87 -10.26 -0.73 2.40
N TYR A 88 -10.36 -0.57 3.72
CA TYR A 88 -11.42 -1.20 4.51
C TYR A 88 -12.82 -0.67 4.21
N MET A 89 -12.95 0.52 3.60
CA MET A 89 -14.27 1.07 3.21
C MET A 89 -14.83 0.39 1.95
N VAL A 90 -13.98 -0.29 1.19
CA VAL A 90 -14.31 -0.85 -0.13
C VAL A 90 -15.35 -1.97 -0.07
N PRO A 91 -15.27 -2.98 0.82
CA PRO A 91 -16.25 -4.06 0.85
C PRO A 91 -17.69 -3.61 1.14
N GLY A 92 -17.87 -2.45 1.80
CA GLY A 92 -19.20 -1.91 2.07
C GLY A 92 -19.91 -1.33 0.84
N SER A 93 -19.16 -0.95 -0.21
CA SER A 93 -19.71 -0.42 -1.47
C SER A 93 -18.74 -0.66 -2.64
N PRO A 94 -18.53 -1.92 -3.06
CA PRO A 94 -17.43 -2.29 -3.95
C PRO A 94 -17.58 -1.73 -5.38
N ASP A 95 -18.80 -1.45 -5.82
CA ASP A 95 -19.13 -0.90 -7.14
C ASP A 95 -19.16 0.64 -7.16
N SER A 96 -18.92 1.30 -6.03
CA SER A 96 -18.89 2.76 -5.98
C SER A 96 -17.70 3.33 -6.76
N GLY A 97 -17.88 4.54 -7.31
CA GLY A 97 -16.79 5.26 -7.99
C GLY A 97 -15.56 5.48 -7.10
N LEU A 98 -15.78 5.66 -5.79
CA LEU A 98 -14.70 5.79 -4.81
C LEU A 98 -13.92 4.48 -4.66
N SER A 99 -14.61 3.34 -4.52
CA SER A 99 -13.97 2.02 -4.46
C SER A 99 -13.15 1.74 -5.71
N ARG A 100 -13.66 2.09 -6.89
CA ARG A 100 -12.93 1.99 -8.15
C ARG A 100 -11.67 2.86 -8.18
N PHE A 101 -11.78 4.10 -7.73
CA PHE A 101 -10.63 5.01 -7.66
C PHE A 101 -9.55 4.52 -6.68
N LEU A 102 -9.92 4.16 -5.46
CA LEU A 102 -8.99 3.64 -4.45
C LEU A 102 -8.28 2.36 -4.92
N SER A 103 -8.95 1.58 -5.75
CA SER A 103 -8.39 0.36 -6.31
C SER A 103 -7.45 0.62 -7.48
N LEU A 104 -7.57 1.74 -8.18
CA LEU A 104 -6.64 2.14 -9.24
C LEU A 104 -5.47 2.99 -8.72
N PHE A 105 -5.66 3.69 -7.60
CA PHE A 105 -4.64 4.59 -7.06
C PHE A 105 -3.47 3.77 -6.46
N PRO A 106 -2.21 3.96 -6.93
CA PRO A 106 -1.08 3.09 -6.61
C PRO A 106 -0.83 2.86 -5.13
N ALA A 107 -0.93 3.89 -4.29
CA ALA A 107 -0.64 3.74 -2.86
C ALA A 107 -1.71 2.93 -2.11
N THR A 108 -2.96 2.94 -2.57
CA THR A 108 -4.10 2.24 -1.95
C THR A 108 -4.45 0.93 -2.65
N SER A 109 -4.10 0.80 -3.93
CA SER A 109 -4.38 -0.37 -4.78
C SER A 109 -3.95 -1.72 -4.17
N PRO A 110 -2.80 -1.86 -3.47
CA PRO A 110 -2.35 -3.15 -2.94
C PRO A 110 -3.31 -3.74 -1.89
N ALA A 111 -4.08 -2.89 -1.21
CA ALA A 111 -5.09 -3.31 -0.25
C ALA A 111 -6.50 -3.25 -0.86
N ALA A 112 -6.82 -2.21 -1.63
CA ALA A 112 -8.17 -1.97 -2.15
C ALA A 112 -8.58 -2.92 -3.29
N MET A 113 -7.70 -3.25 -4.24
CA MET A 113 -8.04 -4.18 -5.34
C MET A 113 -8.33 -5.59 -4.84
N PRO A 114 -7.47 -6.22 -4.02
CA PRO A 114 -7.79 -7.50 -3.41
C PRO A 114 -9.12 -7.48 -2.64
N ALA A 115 -9.41 -6.41 -1.90
CA ALA A 115 -10.68 -6.27 -1.19
C ALA A 115 -11.89 -6.23 -2.15
N ARG A 116 -11.80 -5.51 -3.29
CA ARG A 116 -12.87 -5.55 -4.32
C ARG A 116 -13.00 -6.91 -4.97
N MET A 117 -11.89 -7.56 -5.33
CA MET A 117 -11.91 -8.89 -5.99
C MET A 117 -12.56 -9.98 -5.12
N LEU A 118 -12.47 -9.84 -3.80
CA LEU A 118 -13.10 -10.76 -2.85
C LEU A 118 -14.57 -10.41 -2.57
N SER A 119 -15.00 -9.18 -2.84
CA SER A 119 -16.34 -8.68 -2.50
C SER A 119 -17.26 -8.52 -3.72
N SER A 120 -16.70 -8.41 -4.92
CA SER A 120 -17.41 -8.13 -6.18
C SER A 120 -16.67 -8.78 -7.36
N ASP A 121 -17.37 -8.97 -8.48
CA ASP A 121 -16.76 -9.41 -9.72
C ASP A 121 -16.09 -8.22 -10.42
N VAL A 122 -14.75 -8.24 -10.50
CA VAL A 122 -13.95 -7.15 -11.07
C VAL A 122 -13.41 -7.58 -12.42
N ALA A 123 -13.67 -6.76 -13.45
CA ALA A 123 -13.16 -7.03 -14.80
C ALA A 123 -11.62 -7.15 -14.81
N VAL A 124 -11.10 -8.16 -15.50
CA VAL A 124 -9.65 -8.45 -15.61
C VAL A 124 -8.86 -7.23 -16.13
N VAL A 125 -9.47 -6.42 -16.99
CA VAL A 125 -8.86 -5.19 -17.52
C VAL A 125 -8.61 -4.17 -16.41
N GLU A 126 -9.51 -4.03 -15.42
CA GLU A 126 -9.30 -3.13 -14.27
C GLU A 126 -8.14 -3.59 -13.39
N ILE A 127 -8.04 -4.90 -13.17
CA ILE A 127 -6.96 -5.53 -12.41
C ILE A 127 -5.61 -5.28 -13.09
N ALA A 128 -5.54 -5.55 -14.40
CA ALA A 128 -4.33 -5.32 -15.18
C ALA A 128 -3.94 -3.83 -15.23
N LEU A 129 -4.90 -2.92 -15.40
CA LEU A 129 -4.67 -1.48 -15.40
C LEU A 129 -4.12 -1.01 -14.04
N SER A 130 -4.70 -1.47 -12.94
CA SER A 130 -4.23 -1.17 -11.58
C SER A 130 -2.80 -1.66 -11.36
N LEU A 131 -2.49 -2.90 -11.77
CA LEU A 131 -1.13 -3.45 -11.69
C LEU A 131 -0.12 -2.64 -12.51
N LEU A 132 -0.49 -2.20 -13.72
CA LEU A 132 0.38 -1.36 -14.56
C LEU A 132 0.63 0.01 -13.94
N LEU A 133 -0.40 0.66 -13.39
CA LEU A 133 -0.26 1.93 -12.68
C LEU A 133 0.63 1.80 -11.45
N LEU A 134 0.45 0.72 -10.68
CA LEU A 134 1.28 0.41 -9.53
C LEU A 134 2.74 0.17 -9.94
N ALA A 135 2.99 -0.67 -10.95
CA ALA A 135 4.32 -0.94 -11.47
C ALA A 135 5.03 0.34 -11.98
N GLY A 136 4.31 1.17 -12.76
CA GLY A 136 4.83 2.45 -13.24
C GLY A 136 5.18 3.38 -12.08
N SER A 137 4.33 3.42 -11.06
CA SER A 137 4.56 4.25 -9.87
C SER A 137 5.74 3.77 -9.04
N ILE A 138 5.98 2.46 -8.96
CA ILE A 138 7.19 1.90 -8.31
C ILE A 138 8.44 2.39 -9.02
N VAL A 139 8.48 2.35 -10.36
CA VAL A 139 9.65 2.81 -11.13
C VAL A 139 9.90 4.30 -10.91
N LEU A 140 8.85 5.12 -10.96
CA LEU A 140 8.94 6.56 -10.69
C LEU A 140 9.43 6.83 -9.26
N LEU A 141 8.87 6.14 -8.27
CA LEU A 141 9.19 6.36 -6.88
C LEU A 141 10.59 5.85 -6.53
N ARG A 142 10.99 4.68 -7.05
CA ARG A 142 12.35 4.13 -6.89
C ARG A 142 13.41 5.08 -7.46
N THR A 143 13.16 5.63 -8.65
CA THR A 143 14.10 6.57 -9.28
C THR A 143 14.17 7.89 -8.52
N ALA A 144 13.03 8.39 -8.03
CA ALA A 144 12.98 9.55 -7.15
C ALA A 144 13.72 9.30 -5.82
N ALA A 145 13.49 8.16 -5.17
CA ALA A 145 14.12 7.76 -3.92
C ALA A 145 15.65 7.72 -4.04
N GLY A 146 16.17 7.11 -5.12
CA GLY A 146 17.62 7.07 -5.36
C GLY A 146 18.24 8.45 -5.63
N ARG A 147 17.48 9.40 -6.20
CA ARG A 147 17.93 10.80 -6.36
C ARG A 147 17.92 11.55 -5.04
N ILE A 148 16.84 11.42 -4.27
CA ILE A 148 16.72 12.01 -2.93
C ILE A 148 17.85 11.50 -2.03
N PHE A 149 18.10 10.20 -2.00
CA PHE A 149 19.15 9.59 -1.17
C PHE A 149 20.53 10.18 -1.47
N ARG A 150 20.90 10.28 -2.76
CA ARG A 150 22.20 10.82 -3.20
C ARG A 150 22.41 12.29 -2.81
N MET A 151 21.36 13.09 -2.81
CA MET A 151 21.46 14.51 -2.45
C MET A 151 21.34 14.73 -0.95
N ALA A 152 20.48 13.96 -0.28
CA ALA A 152 20.26 14.08 1.16
C ALA A 152 21.51 13.72 1.97
N MET A 153 22.31 12.73 1.53
CA MET A 153 23.58 12.40 2.20
C MET A 153 24.63 13.52 2.14
N LEU A 154 24.49 14.48 1.23
CA LEU A 154 25.39 15.64 1.10
C LEU A 154 24.95 16.82 1.97
N MET A 155 23.77 16.73 2.57
CA MET A 155 23.25 17.74 3.48
C MET A 155 23.58 17.34 4.92
N TYR A 156 24.07 18.31 5.68
CA TYR A 156 24.37 18.16 7.10
C TYR A 156 23.51 19.10 7.93
N GLY A 157 22.75 18.55 8.89
CA GLY A 157 22.06 19.32 9.93
C GLY A 157 20.87 20.15 9.43
N LYS A 158 20.34 19.85 8.24
CA LYS A 158 19.16 20.52 7.70
C LYS A 158 18.32 19.55 6.88
N GLU A 159 17.04 19.51 7.17
CA GLU A 159 16.11 18.75 6.34
C GLU A 159 15.81 19.47 5.01
N PRO A 160 15.81 18.76 3.87
CA PRO A 160 15.58 19.38 2.56
C PRO A 160 14.12 19.77 2.35
N SER A 161 13.85 21.00 1.95
CA SER A 161 12.48 21.44 1.64
C SER A 161 11.87 20.64 0.48
N TRP A 162 10.54 20.57 0.42
CA TRP A 162 9.83 19.90 -0.69
C TRP A 162 10.22 20.43 -2.07
N ALA A 163 10.53 21.73 -2.17
CA ALA A 163 11.00 22.35 -3.41
C ALA A 163 12.43 21.91 -3.79
N GLU A 164 13.31 21.66 -2.82
CA GLU A 164 14.64 21.10 -3.06
C GLU A 164 14.53 19.65 -3.51
N MET A 165 13.73 18.82 -2.80
CA MET A 165 13.48 17.43 -3.19
C MET A 165 12.93 17.32 -4.61
N ARG A 166 11.95 18.14 -4.97
CA ARG A 166 11.39 18.17 -6.33
C ARG A 166 12.45 18.56 -7.36
N ARG A 167 13.32 19.54 -7.06
CA ARG A 167 14.42 19.92 -7.96
C ARG A 167 15.40 18.77 -8.19
N TRP A 168 15.77 18.03 -7.14
CA TRP A 168 16.65 16.86 -7.28
C TRP A 168 16.05 15.73 -8.10
N ILE A 169 14.73 15.52 -7.97
CA ILE A 169 14.02 14.53 -8.80
C ILE A 169 14.03 14.95 -10.27
N LEU A 170 14.04 16.25 -10.59
CA LEU A 170 13.98 16.77 -11.96
C LEU A 170 15.35 17.03 -12.61
N GLN A 171 16.40 17.24 -11.80
CA GLN A 171 17.76 17.43 -12.32
C GLN A 171 18.30 16.10 -12.89
N LYS A 172 18.93 16.16 -14.07
CA LYS A 172 19.51 14.99 -14.76
C LYS A 172 20.84 14.59 -14.16
#